data_AF-A0A0D9XSU0-F1
#
_entry.id   AF-A0A0D9XSU0-F1
#
_cell.length_a   1.000
_cell.length_b   1.000
_cell.length_c   1.000
_cell.angle_alpha   90.00
_cell.angle_beta   90.00
_cell.angle_gamma   90.00
#
_symmetry.space_group_name_H-M   'P 1'
#
loop_
_entity.id
_entity.type
_entity.pdbx_description
1 polymer ?
#
loop_
_entity_poly.entity_id
_entity_poly.type
_entity_poly.pdbx_seq_one_letter_code
_entity_poly.pdbx_strand_id
1 'polypeptide(L)'
;MSPPAKAAASPTSTNPFREILNRGVFHAFEHLVQTGEVPYQSPPSAAGGGGGEPSPPSSIYSPAMAAESVAAAVDALGLPTPLHLVLHDTALAAGAAFVSSNPGAVSSITLIDTTAVLPAFPAAIFGVPVLGTMVIRVPALFRGLLRLCCVRGIGAEAAEAHRAAVRMEEKGKREAVFESWKGLNQSFDLKEWRGSSEAVRRLPMMVIWSGSWSDRWINEGKKVVAALPDAKFVYHSGGRWPQEDAYDEISKLIAEFVTSVPTSVQSQHINQFSEQAAAQE
;
A
#
# COMPACT_ATOMS: atom_id res chain seq x y z
N MET A 1 -19.26 54.73 -20.34
CA MET A 1 -18.25 53.77 -20.85
C MET A 1 -17.27 53.52 -19.72
N SER A 2 -17.36 52.36 -19.06
CA SER A 2 -16.48 51.97 -17.95
C SER A 2 -15.29 51.17 -18.51
N PRO A 3 -14.08 51.27 -17.90
CA PRO A 3 -12.90 50.54 -18.36
C PRO A 3 -13.00 49.03 -18.03
N PRO A 4 -12.34 48.15 -18.80
CA PRO A 4 -12.36 46.72 -18.54
C PRO A 4 -11.56 46.35 -17.28
N ALA A 5 -12.08 45.39 -16.51
CA ALA A 5 -11.44 44.85 -15.33
C ALA A 5 -10.11 44.16 -15.67
N LYS A 6 -9.06 44.46 -14.91
CA LYS A 6 -7.77 43.76 -14.96
C LYS A 6 -7.98 42.28 -14.65
N ALA A 7 -7.52 41.42 -15.55
CA ALA A 7 -7.40 39.99 -15.30
C ALA A 7 -6.54 39.75 -14.05
N ALA A 8 -7.07 38.98 -13.09
CA ALA A 8 -6.30 38.52 -11.95
C ALA A 8 -5.11 37.69 -12.45
N ALA A 9 -3.91 38.05 -11.98
CA ALA A 9 -2.70 37.31 -12.26
C ALA A 9 -2.84 35.86 -11.75
N SER A 10 -2.41 34.91 -12.57
CA SER A 10 -2.30 33.50 -12.21
C SER A 10 -1.44 33.34 -10.94
N PRO A 11 -1.83 32.47 -9.98
CA PRO A 11 -1.01 32.24 -8.80
C PRO A 11 0.33 31.68 -9.24
N THR A 12 1.37 32.39 -8.82
CA THR A 12 2.77 32.06 -9.09
C THR A 12 3.07 30.75 -8.36
N SER A 13 3.59 29.76 -9.08
CA SER A 13 4.05 28.47 -8.55
C SER A 13 4.95 28.70 -7.34
N THR A 14 4.41 28.44 -6.15
CA THR A 14 5.18 28.43 -4.90
C THR A 14 5.81 27.07 -4.74
N ASN A 15 7.14 27.04 -4.67
CA ASN A 15 7.94 25.87 -4.42
C ASN A 15 7.41 25.11 -3.17
N PRO A 16 7.07 23.81 -3.27
CA PRO A 16 6.48 23.02 -2.19
C PRO A 16 7.36 22.97 -0.92
N PHE A 17 8.69 23.07 -1.05
CA PHE A 17 9.60 23.19 0.09
C PHE A 17 9.32 24.44 0.94
N ARG A 18 8.95 25.54 0.29
CA ARG A 18 8.69 26.82 0.96
C ARG A 18 7.35 26.85 1.67
N GLU A 19 6.41 26.01 1.23
CA GLU A 19 5.11 25.83 1.86
C GLU A 19 5.20 24.94 3.12
N ILE A 20 6.00 23.87 3.05
CA ILE A 20 6.32 22.99 4.19
C ILE A 20 7.07 23.77 5.29
N LEU A 21 8.04 24.61 4.91
CA LEU A 21 8.79 25.46 5.86
C LEU A 21 7.91 26.51 6.56
N ASN A 22 6.88 27.03 5.88
CA ASN A 22 6.03 28.09 6.43
C ASN A 22 4.87 27.57 7.29
N ARG A 23 4.39 26.35 7.04
CA ARG A 23 3.17 25.82 7.70
C ARG A 23 3.44 24.67 8.67
N GLY A 24 4.67 24.16 8.71
CA GLY A 24 5.10 23.08 9.59
C GLY A 24 4.79 21.68 9.04
N VAL A 25 5.60 20.71 9.45
CA VAL A 25 5.54 19.29 9.00
C VAL A 25 4.16 18.66 9.22
N PHE A 26 3.41 19.12 10.22
CA PHE A 26 2.08 18.61 10.53
C PHE A 26 0.97 19.13 9.62
N HIS A 27 1.19 20.18 8.81
CA HIS A 27 0.12 20.73 7.97
C HIS A 27 -0.31 19.78 6.84
N ALA A 28 0.63 19.05 6.23
CA ALA A 28 0.29 18.05 5.20
C ALA A 28 -0.44 16.84 5.81
N PHE A 29 -0.06 16.46 7.04
CA PHE A 29 -0.70 15.39 7.79
C PHE A 29 -2.09 15.81 8.30
N GLU A 30 -2.23 17.04 8.80
CA GLU A 30 -3.51 17.63 9.20
C GLU A 30 -4.44 17.83 7.99
N HIS A 31 -3.91 18.24 6.84
CA HIS A 31 -4.69 18.31 5.61
C HIS A 31 -5.13 16.92 5.15
N LEU A 32 -4.23 15.93 5.11
CA LEU A 32 -4.59 14.54 4.82
C LEU A 32 -5.63 13.98 5.81
N VAL A 33 -5.55 14.33 7.09
CA VAL A 33 -6.51 13.93 8.12
C VAL A 33 -7.84 14.67 7.96
N GLN A 34 -7.82 15.94 7.56
CA GLN A 34 -9.00 16.80 7.40
C GLN A 34 -9.75 16.60 6.07
N THR A 35 -9.03 16.43 4.97
CA THR A 35 -9.56 16.37 3.59
C THR A 35 -9.41 14.99 2.96
N GLY A 36 -8.64 14.08 3.56
CA GLY A 36 -8.36 12.77 2.96
C GLY A 36 -7.51 12.82 1.70
N GLU A 37 -7.01 13.99 1.30
CA GLU A 37 -6.22 14.21 0.10
C GLU A 37 -4.80 14.67 0.48
N VAL A 38 -3.80 14.09 -0.17
CA VAL A 38 -2.48 14.72 -0.25
C VAL A 38 -2.60 15.82 -1.30
N PRO A 39 -2.21 17.09 -1.04
CA PRO A 39 -2.31 18.16 -2.03
C PRO A 39 -1.24 17.94 -3.11
N TYR A 40 -1.51 16.99 -4.00
CA TYR A 40 -0.66 16.64 -5.14
C TYR A 40 -1.37 17.11 -6.41
N GLN A 41 -0.84 18.16 -7.02
CA GLN A 41 -1.17 18.47 -8.41
C GLN A 41 -0.36 17.53 -9.29
N SER A 42 -1.03 16.64 -10.03
CA SER A 42 -0.39 15.84 -11.06
C SER A 42 0.42 16.78 -11.97
N PRO A 43 1.70 16.46 -12.27
CA PRO A 43 2.44 17.24 -13.25
C PRO A 43 1.63 17.24 -14.55
N PRO A 44 1.55 18.38 -15.28
CA PRO A 44 0.82 18.43 -16.53
C PRO A 44 1.37 17.33 -17.43
N SER A 45 0.47 16.43 -17.85
CA SER A 45 0.76 15.36 -18.79
C SER A 45 1.64 15.92 -19.90
N ALA A 46 2.80 15.31 -20.14
CA ALA A 46 3.61 15.57 -21.32
C ALA A 46 2.84 15.09 -22.57
N ALA A 47 1.77 15.80 -22.91
CA ALA A 47 1.12 15.76 -24.20
C ALA A 47 2.06 16.48 -25.17
N GLY A 48 3.07 15.73 -25.64
CA GLY A 48 4.12 16.25 -26.48
C GLY A 48 4.82 15.14 -27.26
N GLY A 49 4.14 14.59 -28.27
CA GLY A 49 4.79 13.90 -29.38
C GLY A 49 4.56 12.38 -29.43
N GLY A 50 3.61 11.95 -30.28
CA GLY A 50 3.48 10.56 -30.71
C GLY A 50 2.01 10.18 -30.90
N GLY A 51 1.56 10.07 -32.15
CA GLY A 51 0.16 9.80 -32.54
C GLY A 51 -0.31 8.37 -32.24
N GLY A 52 -0.30 7.97 -30.98
CA GLY A 52 -1.05 6.83 -30.47
C GLY A 52 -2.38 7.30 -29.89
N GLU A 53 -3.44 6.53 -30.14
CA GLU A 53 -4.76 6.72 -29.52
C GLU A 53 -4.58 6.90 -27.99
N PRO A 54 -5.16 7.94 -27.37
CA PRO A 54 -4.99 8.17 -25.95
C PRO A 54 -5.52 6.97 -25.18
N SER A 55 -4.63 6.27 -24.48
CA SER A 55 -5.01 5.23 -23.54
C SER A 55 -6.04 5.83 -22.56
N PRO A 56 -7.13 5.11 -22.22
CA PRO A 56 -8.13 5.64 -21.30
C PRO A 56 -7.44 6.08 -20.01
N PRO A 57 -7.87 7.20 -19.38
CA PRO A 57 -7.24 7.69 -18.17
C PRO A 57 -7.22 6.55 -17.15
N SER A 58 -6.01 6.18 -16.69
CA SER A 58 -5.86 5.16 -15.66
C SER A 58 -6.68 5.59 -14.44
N SER A 59 -7.50 4.69 -13.90
CA SER A 59 -8.21 4.95 -12.65
C SER A 59 -7.23 5.48 -11.60
N ILE A 60 -7.63 6.53 -10.87
CA ILE A 60 -6.83 7.07 -9.75
C ILE A 60 -6.59 6.01 -8.66
N TYR A 61 -7.41 4.95 -8.64
CA TYR A 61 -7.29 3.80 -7.74
C TYR A 61 -6.52 2.63 -8.36
N SER A 62 -5.85 2.84 -9.50
CA SER A 62 -5.02 1.81 -10.12
C SER A 62 -3.77 1.51 -9.28
N PRO A 63 -3.22 0.28 -9.35
CA PRO A 63 -1.99 -0.09 -8.66
C PRO A 63 -0.80 0.84 -8.98
N ALA A 64 -0.71 1.36 -10.20
CA ALA A 64 0.34 2.29 -10.61
C ALA A 64 0.24 3.64 -9.88
N MET A 65 -0.95 4.22 -9.79
CA MET A 65 -1.18 5.47 -9.05
C MET A 65 -0.96 5.28 -7.55
N ALA A 66 -1.36 4.13 -7.01
CA ALA A 66 -1.06 3.79 -5.62
C ALA A 66 0.46 3.67 -5.37
N ALA A 67 1.20 3.07 -6.30
CA ALA A 67 2.66 2.96 -6.23
C ALA A 67 3.35 4.34 -6.28
N GLU A 68 2.90 5.25 -7.16
CA GLU A 68 3.39 6.63 -7.20
C GLU A 68 3.13 7.36 -5.88
N SER A 69 1.96 7.16 -5.28
CA SER A 69 1.61 7.73 -3.97
C SER A 69 2.54 7.21 -2.86
N VAL A 70 2.90 5.92 -2.89
CA VAL A 70 3.87 5.34 -1.95
C VAL A 70 5.25 5.95 -2.17
N ALA A 71 5.71 6.10 -3.41
CA ALA A 71 7.01 6.72 -3.70
C ALA A 71 7.06 8.18 -3.21
N ALA A 72 6.02 8.96 -3.49
CA ALA A 72 5.92 10.33 -3.00
C ALA A 72 5.94 10.41 -1.47
N ALA A 73 5.29 9.47 -0.77
CA ALA A 73 5.31 9.41 0.68
C ALA A 73 6.71 9.06 1.23
N VAL A 74 7.42 8.13 0.59
CA VAL A 74 8.80 7.77 0.94
C VAL A 74 9.73 8.98 0.82
N ASP A 75 9.63 9.70 -0.29
CA ASP A 75 10.45 10.90 -0.56
C ASP A 75 10.12 12.03 0.43
N ALA A 76 8.83 12.29 0.66
CA ALA A 76 8.39 13.35 1.56
C ALA A 76 8.81 13.10 3.02
N LEU A 77 8.83 11.83 3.45
CA LEU A 77 9.26 11.43 4.79
C LEU A 77 10.79 11.29 4.90
N GLY A 78 11.53 11.36 3.80
CA GLY A 78 12.98 11.17 3.76
C GLY A 78 13.40 9.81 4.31
N LEU A 79 12.61 8.75 4.04
CA LEU A 79 12.89 7.43 4.59
C LEU A 79 14.18 6.84 4.00
N PRO A 80 15.04 6.23 4.82
CA PRO A 80 16.26 5.61 4.33
C PRO A 80 15.92 4.41 3.45
N THR A 81 16.43 4.41 2.23
CA THR A 81 16.39 3.27 1.31
C THR A 81 17.66 2.44 1.46
N PRO A 82 17.61 1.12 1.24
CA PRO A 82 16.44 0.31 0.86
C PRO A 82 15.47 -0.03 2.01
N LEU A 83 14.16 -0.02 1.73
CA LEU A 83 13.04 -0.16 2.68
C LEU A 83 12.62 -1.62 2.92
N HIS A 84 12.07 -1.92 4.09
CA HIS A 84 11.34 -3.19 4.31
C HIS A 84 9.84 -2.96 4.10
N LEU A 85 9.27 -3.58 3.06
CA LEU A 85 7.87 -3.37 2.69
C LEU A 85 6.99 -4.43 3.34
N VAL A 86 5.96 -4.02 4.09
CA VAL A 86 4.96 -4.91 4.68
C VAL A 86 3.61 -4.64 4.02
N LEU A 87 3.05 -5.64 3.37
CA LEU A 87 1.83 -5.54 2.57
C LEU A 87 0.75 -6.45 3.16
N HIS A 88 -0.48 -5.96 3.19
CA HIS A 88 -1.64 -6.69 3.69
C HIS A 88 -2.79 -6.67 2.67
N ASP A 89 -3.50 -7.80 2.56
CA ASP A 89 -4.72 -7.94 1.76
C ASP A 89 -4.55 -7.44 0.31
N THR A 90 -5.17 -6.31 -0.03
CA THR A 90 -5.18 -5.71 -1.36
C THR A 90 -3.95 -4.90 -1.71
N ALA A 91 -3.09 -4.60 -0.73
CA ALA A 91 -1.88 -3.80 -0.94
C ALA A 91 -0.85 -4.51 -1.85
N LEU A 92 -1.03 -5.81 -2.13
CA LEU A 92 -0.14 -6.60 -2.97
C LEU A 92 0.11 -5.97 -4.33
N ALA A 93 -0.95 -5.58 -5.05
CA ALA A 93 -0.82 -5.05 -6.41
C ALA A 93 -0.09 -3.69 -6.42
N ALA A 94 -0.41 -2.81 -5.47
CA ALA A 94 0.25 -1.52 -5.32
C ALA A 94 1.72 -1.67 -4.92
N GLY A 95 2.01 -2.55 -3.96
CA GLY A 95 3.39 -2.84 -3.53
C GLY A 95 4.21 -3.50 -4.64
N ALA A 96 3.62 -4.42 -5.40
CA ALA A 96 4.26 -5.03 -6.56
C ALA A 96 4.60 -3.98 -7.64
N ALA A 97 3.68 -3.08 -7.95
CA ALA A 97 3.93 -1.97 -8.87
C ALA A 97 5.03 -1.03 -8.35
N PHE A 98 5.01 -0.70 -7.05
CA PHE A 98 6.05 0.13 -6.43
C PHE A 98 7.44 -0.50 -6.55
N VAL A 99 7.58 -1.78 -6.23
CA VAL A 99 8.85 -2.52 -6.34
C VAL A 99 9.34 -2.56 -7.79
N SER A 100 8.44 -2.84 -8.74
CA SER A 100 8.78 -2.90 -10.17
C SER A 100 9.24 -1.54 -10.72
N SER A 101 8.61 -0.44 -10.28
CA SER A 101 8.98 0.92 -10.70
C SER A 101 10.20 1.49 -9.98
N ASN A 102 10.58 0.93 -8.82
CA ASN A 102 11.67 1.42 -7.98
C ASN A 102 12.67 0.30 -7.65
N PRO A 103 13.36 -0.27 -8.66
CA PRO A 103 14.31 -1.35 -8.44
C PRO A 103 15.43 -0.91 -7.50
N GLY A 104 15.66 -1.69 -6.44
CA GLY A 104 16.68 -1.39 -5.42
C GLY A 104 16.20 -0.50 -4.27
N ALA A 105 14.97 0.04 -4.31
CA ALA A 105 14.40 0.81 -3.19
C ALA A 105 13.91 -0.08 -2.03
N VAL A 106 13.90 -1.41 -2.20
CA VAL A 106 13.32 -2.37 -1.24
C VAL A 106 14.35 -3.44 -0.87
N SER A 107 14.53 -3.66 0.43
CA SER A 107 15.41 -4.65 1.05
C SER A 107 14.75 -6.01 1.22
N SER A 108 13.46 -6.02 1.59
CA SER A 108 12.67 -7.24 1.73
C SER A 108 11.18 -6.93 1.67
N ILE A 109 10.37 -7.98 1.45
CA ILE A 109 8.92 -7.89 1.38
C ILE A 109 8.29 -8.88 2.35
N THR A 110 7.36 -8.41 3.18
CA THR A 110 6.49 -9.25 3.99
C THR A 110 5.06 -9.14 3.46
N LEU A 111 4.46 -10.27 3.14
CA LEU A 111 3.10 -10.41 2.66
C LEU A 111 2.24 -11.01 3.77
N ILE A 112 1.20 -10.29 4.21
CA ILE A 112 0.30 -10.72 5.30
C ILE A 112 -1.08 -10.93 4.70
N ASP A 113 -1.57 -12.17 4.69
CA ASP A 113 -2.92 -12.51 4.18
C ASP A 113 -3.24 -11.88 2.80
N THR A 114 -2.21 -11.65 1.97
CA THR A 114 -2.35 -10.94 0.69
C THR A 114 -2.80 -11.87 -0.43
N THR A 115 -3.80 -11.45 -1.19
CA THR A 115 -4.22 -12.18 -2.39
C THR A 115 -4.77 -11.22 -3.43
N ALA A 116 -4.55 -11.53 -4.71
CA ALA A 116 -5.09 -10.76 -5.82
C ALA A 116 -6.58 -11.04 -6.10
N VAL A 117 -7.15 -12.10 -5.51
CA VAL A 117 -8.44 -12.65 -5.99
C VAL A 117 -9.57 -12.48 -4.97
N LEU A 118 -9.27 -12.53 -3.68
CA LEU A 118 -10.27 -12.58 -2.62
C LEU A 118 -9.90 -11.65 -1.48
N PRO A 119 -10.28 -10.36 -1.52
CA PRO A 119 -10.02 -9.46 -0.40
C PRO A 119 -10.79 -9.90 0.87
N ALA A 120 -10.31 -9.49 2.04
CA ALA A 120 -10.99 -9.83 3.30
C ALA A 120 -12.23 -9.01 3.52
N PHE A 121 -12.12 -7.70 3.29
CA PHE A 121 -13.24 -6.81 3.42
C PHE A 121 -14.20 -6.92 2.22
N PRO A 122 -15.48 -7.25 2.43
CA PRO A 122 -16.44 -7.46 1.34
C PRO A 122 -16.98 -6.13 0.82
N ALA A 123 -16.11 -5.28 0.26
CA ALA A 123 -16.45 -3.93 -0.20
C ALA A 123 -17.61 -3.89 -1.21
N ALA A 124 -17.87 -5.00 -1.93
CA ALA A 124 -19.04 -5.15 -2.78
C ALA A 124 -20.37 -4.83 -2.08
N ILE A 125 -20.46 -5.01 -0.76
CA ILE A 125 -21.65 -4.68 0.04
C ILE A 125 -22.03 -3.19 -0.06
N PHE A 126 -21.07 -2.31 -0.32
CA PHE A 126 -21.31 -0.88 -0.50
C PHE A 126 -22.01 -0.53 -1.80
N GLY A 127 -21.93 -1.40 -2.80
CA GLY A 127 -22.68 -1.28 -4.05
C GLY A 127 -24.13 -1.75 -3.93
N VAL A 128 -24.52 -2.42 -2.82
CA VAL A 128 -25.89 -2.92 -2.64
C VAL A 128 -26.79 -1.78 -2.15
N PRO A 129 -27.88 -1.44 -2.88
CA PRO A 129 -28.82 -0.40 -2.48
C PRO A 129 -29.34 -0.63 -1.06
N VAL A 130 -29.43 0.45 -0.28
CA VAL A 130 -29.88 0.47 1.13
C VAL A 130 -28.92 -0.24 2.09
N LEU A 131 -28.53 -1.49 1.81
CA LEU A 131 -27.68 -2.30 2.68
C LEU A 131 -26.30 -1.66 2.91
N GLY A 132 -25.63 -1.21 1.85
CA GLY A 132 -24.32 -0.57 1.96
C GLY A 132 -24.35 0.66 2.87
N THR A 133 -25.41 1.46 2.76
CA THR A 133 -25.63 2.63 3.62
C THR A 133 -25.96 2.23 5.07
N MET A 134 -26.79 1.19 5.27
CA MET A 134 -27.14 0.71 6.61
C MET A 134 -25.93 0.17 7.36
N VAL A 135 -25.09 -0.63 6.69
CA VAL A 135 -23.87 -1.20 7.28
C VAL A 135 -22.93 -0.08 7.76
N ILE A 136 -22.75 0.98 6.97
CA ILE A 136 -21.91 2.12 7.37
C ILE A 136 -22.56 2.95 8.48
N ARG A 137 -23.88 3.12 8.46
CA ARG A 137 -24.60 3.96 9.46
C ARG A 137 -24.75 3.30 10.82
N VAL A 138 -24.88 1.98 10.87
CA VAL A 138 -25.15 1.23 12.11
C VAL A 138 -23.86 0.58 12.61
N PRO A 139 -23.25 1.07 13.72
CA PRO A 139 -21.97 0.56 14.23
C PRO A 139 -21.96 -0.95 14.49
N ALA A 140 -23.06 -1.49 15.01
CA ALA A 140 -23.18 -2.91 15.29
C ALA A 140 -23.15 -3.78 14.02
N LEU A 141 -23.76 -3.31 12.93
CA LEU A 141 -23.74 -4.02 11.64
C LEU A 141 -22.33 -3.99 11.04
N PHE A 142 -21.66 -2.84 11.06
CA PHE A 142 -20.28 -2.72 10.59
C PHE A 142 -19.34 -3.64 11.37
N ARG A 143 -19.42 -3.62 12.70
CA ARG A 143 -18.62 -4.49 13.56
C ARG A 143 -18.93 -5.97 13.32
N GLY A 144 -20.20 -6.31 13.11
CA GLY A 144 -20.63 -7.66 12.74
C GLY A 144 -20.02 -8.10 11.41
N LEU A 145 -19.99 -7.22 10.41
CA LEU A 145 -19.36 -7.47 9.12
C LEU A 145 -17.86 -7.73 9.26
N LEU A 146 -17.15 -6.90 10.02
CA LEU A 146 -15.72 -7.11 10.28
C LEU A 146 -15.48 -8.46 10.96
N ARG A 147 -16.28 -8.81 11.97
CA ARG A 147 -16.16 -10.10 12.67
C ARG A 147 -16.44 -11.32 11.78
N LEU A 148 -17.32 -11.15 10.80
CA LEU A 148 -17.69 -12.22 9.89
C LEU A 148 -16.64 -12.46 8.81
N CYS A 149 -15.96 -11.39 8.35
CA CYS A 149 -15.15 -11.46 7.14
C CYS A 149 -13.65 -11.19 7.34
N CYS A 150 -13.28 -10.42 8.36
CA CYS A 150 -11.95 -9.82 8.48
C CYS A 150 -11.22 -10.27 9.75
N VAL A 151 -11.87 -10.19 10.91
CA VAL A 151 -11.24 -10.32 12.23
C VAL A 151 -12.01 -11.31 13.09
N ARG A 152 -11.33 -12.06 13.95
CA ARG A 152 -11.95 -12.90 14.98
C ARG A 152 -12.42 -12.06 16.17
N GLY A 153 -11.59 -11.09 16.55
CA GLY A 153 -11.84 -10.21 17.69
C GLY A 153 -11.55 -8.76 17.32
N ILE A 154 -12.50 -7.87 17.58
CA ILE A 154 -12.27 -6.42 17.47
C ILE A 154 -13.05 -5.67 18.53
N GLY A 155 -12.40 -4.68 19.13
CA GLY A 155 -13.00 -3.73 20.08
C GLY A 155 -14.09 -2.88 19.42
N ALA A 156 -14.98 -2.28 20.23
CA ALA A 156 -16.01 -1.40 19.69
C ALA A 156 -15.39 -0.11 19.10
N GLU A 157 -14.39 0.44 19.79
CA GLU A 157 -13.68 1.65 19.37
C GLU A 157 -12.87 1.43 18.09
N ALA A 158 -12.09 0.35 18.01
CA ALA A 158 -11.34 0.00 16.79
C ALA A 158 -12.28 -0.22 15.58
N ALA A 159 -13.38 -0.95 15.78
CA ALA A 159 -14.38 -1.13 14.71
C ALA A 159 -15.05 0.20 14.31
N GLU A 160 -15.27 1.11 15.25
CA GLU A 160 -15.79 2.45 14.98
C GLU A 160 -14.78 3.31 14.22
N ALA A 161 -13.48 3.22 14.50
CA ALA A 161 -12.45 3.93 13.75
C ALA A 161 -12.43 3.52 12.27
N HIS A 162 -12.48 2.21 11.99
CA HIS A 162 -12.63 1.68 10.62
C HIS A 162 -13.93 2.16 9.96
N ARG A 163 -15.05 2.14 10.70
CA ARG A 163 -16.33 2.63 10.19
C ARG A 163 -16.28 4.11 9.87
N ALA A 164 -15.67 4.91 10.75
CA ALA A 164 -15.52 6.35 10.59
C ALA A 164 -14.68 6.67 9.35
N ALA A 165 -13.57 5.95 9.11
CA ALA A 165 -12.75 6.12 7.92
C ALA A 165 -13.54 5.92 6.61
N VAL A 166 -14.48 4.96 6.59
CA VAL A 166 -15.37 4.72 5.44
C VAL A 166 -16.55 5.72 5.41
N ARG A 167 -16.98 6.19 6.58
CA ARG A 167 -18.16 7.07 6.75
C ARG A 167 -17.88 8.54 6.45
N MET A 168 -16.65 9.03 6.67
CA MET A 168 -16.24 10.45 6.56
C MET A 168 -17.03 11.15 5.44
N GLU A 169 -17.80 12.18 5.82
CA GLU A 169 -18.95 12.74 5.07
C GLU A 169 -18.61 13.42 3.73
N GLU A 170 -17.35 13.38 3.32
CA GLU A 170 -16.93 13.80 1.99
C GLU A 170 -17.47 12.82 0.94
N LYS A 171 -18.16 13.38 -0.06
CA LYS A 171 -18.64 12.65 -1.22
C LYS A 171 -17.48 11.84 -1.82
N GLY A 172 -17.63 10.53 -1.89
CA GLY A 172 -16.74 9.69 -2.69
C GLY A 172 -15.87 8.71 -1.91
N LYS A 173 -15.78 8.71 -0.58
CA LYS A 173 -14.91 7.75 0.16
C LYS A 173 -15.43 6.32 0.14
N ARG A 174 -16.75 6.13 0.28
CA ARG A 174 -17.40 4.83 0.07
C ARG A 174 -17.17 4.35 -1.36
N GLU A 175 -17.34 5.26 -2.32
CA GLU A 175 -17.09 5.01 -3.73
C GLU A 175 -15.61 4.70 -3.97
N ALA A 176 -14.67 5.35 -3.28
CA ALA A 176 -13.24 5.10 -3.36
C ALA A 176 -12.89 3.69 -2.90
N VAL A 177 -13.43 3.25 -1.76
CA VAL A 177 -13.23 1.86 -1.28
C VAL A 177 -13.82 0.86 -2.28
N PHE A 178 -14.98 1.16 -2.85
CA PHE A 178 -15.62 0.30 -3.84
C PHE A 178 -14.90 0.28 -5.20
N GLU A 179 -14.44 1.41 -5.70
CA GLU A 179 -13.68 1.54 -6.95
C GLU A 179 -12.25 0.99 -6.80
N SER A 180 -11.62 1.16 -5.63
CA SER A 180 -10.37 0.47 -5.29
C SER A 180 -10.56 -1.04 -5.30
N TRP A 181 -11.68 -1.52 -4.74
CA TRP A 181 -12.04 -2.94 -4.76
C TRP A 181 -12.30 -3.46 -6.19
N LYS A 182 -12.96 -2.69 -7.05
CA LYS A 182 -13.13 -3.05 -8.47
C LYS A 182 -11.81 -3.01 -9.25
N GLY A 183 -10.95 -2.06 -8.92
CA GLY A 183 -9.64 -1.85 -9.52
C GLY A 183 -8.60 -2.89 -9.08
N LEU A 184 -8.94 -3.77 -8.15
CA LEU A 184 -8.12 -4.92 -7.82
C LEU A 184 -7.93 -5.75 -9.08
N ASN A 185 -6.66 -5.92 -9.44
CA ASN A 185 -6.30 -6.54 -10.69
C ASN A 185 -6.61 -8.05 -10.66
N GLN A 186 -7.71 -8.45 -11.31
CA GLN A 186 -8.08 -9.86 -11.48
C GLN A 186 -7.05 -10.65 -12.31
N SER A 187 -6.15 -9.98 -13.03
CA SER A 187 -5.07 -10.62 -13.80
C SER A 187 -3.70 -10.55 -13.13
N PHE A 188 -3.57 -10.08 -11.89
CA PHE A 188 -2.27 -10.08 -11.22
C PHE A 188 -1.82 -11.52 -10.93
N ASP A 189 -0.78 -11.96 -11.63
CA ASP A 189 -0.12 -13.23 -11.39
C ASP A 189 1.13 -13.01 -10.53
N LEU A 190 1.07 -13.52 -9.30
CA LEU A 190 2.15 -13.39 -8.33
C LEU A 190 3.44 -14.11 -8.76
N LYS A 191 3.30 -15.24 -9.47
CA LYS A 191 4.43 -16.04 -9.95
C LYS A 191 5.11 -15.34 -11.13
N GLU A 192 4.32 -14.80 -12.05
CA GLU A 192 4.82 -13.99 -13.16
C GLU A 192 5.56 -12.75 -12.62
N TRP A 193 4.96 -12.02 -11.68
CA TRP A 193 5.60 -10.87 -11.06
C TRP A 193 6.91 -11.24 -10.35
N ARG A 194 6.95 -12.34 -9.58
CA ARG A 194 8.18 -12.82 -8.93
C ARG A 194 9.29 -13.11 -9.93
N GLY A 195 8.95 -13.57 -11.13
CA GLY A 195 9.88 -13.85 -12.22
C GLY A 195 10.17 -12.68 -13.16
N SER A 196 9.57 -11.51 -12.95
CA SER A 196 9.62 -10.38 -13.89
C SER A 196 11.00 -9.72 -14.03
N SER A 197 11.84 -9.80 -13.00
CA SER A 197 13.20 -9.27 -13.03
C SER A 197 14.13 -9.99 -12.05
N GLU A 198 15.44 -9.93 -12.30
CA GLU A 198 16.45 -10.45 -11.35
C GLU A 198 16.40 -9.75 -10.00
N ALA A 199 16.10 -8.45 -9.98
CA ALA A 199 15.94 -7.68 -8.75
C ALA A 199 14.78 -8.24 -7.92
N VAL A 200 13.60 -8.38 -8.53
CA VAL A 200 12.42 -8.94 -7.85
C VAL A 200 12.66 -10.38 -7.44
N ARG A 201 13.27 -11.22 -8.29
CA ARG A 201 13.56 -12.63 -8.00
C ARG A 201 14.50 -12.83 -6.81
N ARG A 202 15.40 -11.88 -6.55
CA ARG A 202 16.38 -11.95 -5.44
C ARG A 202 15.88 -11.35 -4.13
N LEU A 203 14.76 -10.62 -4.14
CA LEU A 203 14.24 -10.01 -2.91
C LEU A 203 13.89 -11.09 -1.88
N PRO A 204 14.41 -10.99 -0.65
CA PRO A 204 13.93 -11.78 0.47
C PRO A 204 12.44 -11.54 0.67
N MET A 205 11.66 -12.63 0.74
CA MET A 205 10.22 -12.57 0.94
C MET A 205 9.79 -13.43 2.12
N MET A 206 8.85 -12.91 2.91
CA MET A 206 8.11 -13.68 3.89
C MET A 206 6.61 -13.58 3.62
N VAL A 207 5.91 -14.69 3.74
CA VAL A 207 4.46 -14.78 3.68
C VAL A 207 3.98 -15.21 5.06
N ILE A 208 3.20 -14.35 5.72
CA ILE A 208 2.48 -14.66 6.95
C ILE A 208 1.01 -14.85 6.60
N TRP A 209 0.41 -15.94 7.04
CA TRP A 209 -0.95 -16.30 6.62
C TRP A 209 -1.81 -16.79 7.77
N SER A 210 -3.12 -16.49 7.73
CA SER A 210 -4.03 -16.99 8.76
C SER A 210 -4.18 -18.50 8.66
N GLY A 211 -3.67 -19.21 9.67
CA GLY A 211 -3.78 -20.66 9.81
C GLY A 211 -5.06 -21.12 10.48
N SER A 212 -5.95 -20.18 10.86
CA SER A 212 -7.07 -20.46 11.76
C SER A 212 -8.43 -20.03 11.21
N TRP A 213 -8.50 -19.37 10.05
CA TRP A 213 -9.75 -18.79 9.56
C TRP A 213 -10.75 -19.80 8.98
N SER A 214 -10.48 -20.34 7.79
CA SER A 214 -11.29 -21.39 7.15
C SER A 214 -10.42 -22.24 6.26
N ASP A 215 -10.81 -23.49 6.01
CA ASP A 215 -10.08 -24.39 5.11
C ASP A 215 -9.90 -23.79 3.71
N ARG A 216 -10.92 -23.08 3.21
CA ARG A 216 -10.82 -22.34 1.96
C ARG A 216 -9.70 -21.31 2.00
N TRP A 217 -9.64 -20.50 3.06
CA TRP A 217 -8.61 -19.47 3.21
C TRP A 217 -7.21 -20.07 3.38
N ILE A 218 -7.08 -21.12 4.19
CA ILE A 218 -5.81 -21.84 4.38
C ILE A 218 -5.32 -22.41 3.04
N ASN A 219 -6.22 -22.96 2.22
CA ASN A 219 -5.87 -23.49 0.90
C ASN A 219 -5.48 -22.38 -0.09
N GLU A 220 -6.01 -21.17 0.02
CA GLU A 220 -5.52 -20.04 -0.77
C GLU A 220 -4.08 -19.66 -0.39
N GLY A 221 -3.73 -19.69 0.90
CA GLY A 221 -2.36 -19.48 1.35
C GLY A 221 -1.37 -20.48 0.73
N LYS A 222 -1.77 -21.75 0.60
CA LYS A 222 -0.96 -22.77 -0.09
C LYS A 222 -0.71 -22.43 -1.55
N LYS A 223 -1.67 -21.82 -2.26
CA LYS A 223 -1.48 -21.37 -3.65
C LYS A 223 -0.50 -20.19 -3.72
N VAL A 224 -0.58 -19.24 -2.78
CA VAL A 224 0.36 -18.12 -2.68
C VAL A 224 1.79 -18.64 -2.47
N VAL A 225 2.00 -19.58 -1.56
CA VAL A 225 3.33 -20.18 -1.31
C VAL A 225 3.83 -20.97 -2.51
N ALA A 226 2.95 -21.68 -3.23
CA ALA A 226 3.33 -22.38 -4.45
C ALA A 226 3.80 -21.41 -5.57
N ALA A 227 3.30 -20.18 -5.59
CA ALA A 227 3.76 -19.11 -6.49
C ALA A 227 5.09 -18.48 -6.04
N LEU A 228 5.45 -18.57 -4.75
CA LEU A 228 6.65 -18.01 -4.14
C LEU A 228 7.46 -19.10 -3.40
N PRO A 229 8.05 -20.07 -4.12
CA PRO A 229 8.65 -21.25 -3.50
C PRO A 229 9.88 -20.96 -2.64
N ASP A 230 10.49 -19.79 -2.79
CA ASP A 230 11.67 -19.32 -2.07
C ASP A 230 11.33 -18.32 -0.94
N ALA A 231 10.04 -18.00 -0.74
CA ALA A 231 9.61 -17.17 0.37
C ALA A 231 9.52 -17.98 1.68
N LYS A 232 9.91 -17.37 2.80
CA LYS A 232 9.64 -17.92 4.13
C LYS A 232 8.13 -17.91 4.36
N PHE A 233 7.52 -19.06 4.67
CA PHE A 233 6.09 -19.14 4.95
C PHE A 233 5.83 -19.47 6.42
N VAL A 234 4.94 -18.70 7.06
CA VAL A 234 4.57 -18.88 8.47
C VAL A 234 3.06 -18.69 8.63
N TYR A 235 2.43 -19.52 9.46
CA TYR A 235 1.04 -19.30 9.87
C TYR A 235 0.97 -18.41 11.10
N HIS A 236 -0.08 -17.58 11.19
CA HIS A 236 -0.48 -16.90 12.42
C HIS A 236 -1.87 -17.35 12.89
N SER A 237 -2.19 -17.01 14.14
CA SER A 237 -3.42 -17.41 14.83
C SER A 237 -4.63 -16.48 14.60
N GLY A 238 -4.39 -15.24 14.16
CA GLY A 238 -5.43 -14.22 13.89
C GLY A 238 -6.38 -14.51 12.73
N GLY A 239 -7.35 -13.61 12.53
CA GLY A 239 -8.25 -13.57 11.37
C GLY A 239 -7.53 -13.14 10.10
N ARG A 240 -8.26 -12.71 9.08
CA ARG A 240 -7.65 -12.21 7.82
C ARG A 240 -7.05 -10.80 7.95
N TRP A 241 -7.36 -10.11 9.04
CA TRP A 241 -6.82 -8.81 9.46
C TRP A 241 -6.07 -8.98 10.79
N PRO A 242 -4.93 -9.69 10.78
CA PRO A 242 -4.20 -10.03 12.00
C PRO A 242 -3.62 -8.81 12.74
N GLN A 243 -3.53 -7.65 12.09
CA GLN A 243 -3.17 -6.40 12.75
C GLN A 243 -4.18 -5.98 13.84
N GLU A 244 -5.41 -6.51 13.81
CA GLU A 244 -6.43 -6.21 14.80
C GLU A 244 -6.50 -7.27 15.92
N ASP A 245 -6.16 -8.53 15.62
CA ASP A 245 -6.44 -9.67 16.51
C ASP A 245 -5.29 -10.64 16.75
N ALA A 246 -4.12 -10.39 16.15
CA ALA A 246 -2.87 -11.13 16.35
C ALA A 246 -1.63 -10.22 16.19
N TYR A 247 -1.74 -8.92 16.53
CA TYR A 247 -0.69 -7.92 16.28
C TYR A 247 0.64 -8.26 16.99
N ASP A 248 0.60 -8.79 18.20
CA ASP A 248 1.81 -9.21 18.95
C ASP A 248 2.56 -10.35 18.23
N GLU A 249 1.82 -11.30 17.65
CA GLU A 249 2.38 -12.42 16.92
C GLU A 249 3.02 -11.96 15.62
N ILE A 250 2.27 -11.21 14.79
CA ILE A 250 2.78 -10.79 13.47
C ILE A 250 3.91 -9.77 13.60
N SER A 251 3.88 -8.87 14.58
CA SER A 251 4.95 -7.89 14.79
C SER A 251 6.27 -8.56 15.15
N LYS A 252 6.24 -9.59 16.00
CA LYS A 252 7.41 -10.41 16.32
C LYS A 252 7.96 -11.12 15.09
N LEU A 253 7.09 -11.76 14.30
CA LEU A 253 7.49 -12.43 13.06
C LEU A 253 8.13 -11.47 12.05
N ILE A 254 7.55 -10.28 11.87
CA ILE A 254 8.10 -9.22 11.00
C ILE A 254 9.46 -8.76 11.52
N ALA A 255 9.59 -8.47 12.81
CA ALA A 255 10.85 -8.00 13.40
C ALA A 255 11.97 -9.05 13.25
N GLU A 256 11.67 -10.32 13.53
CA GLU A 256 12.61 -11.43 13.33
C GLU A 256 13.03 -11.56 11.85
N PHE A 257 12.10 -11.42 10.92
CA PHE A 257 12.41 -11.50 9.50
C PHE A 257 13.29 -10.32 9.04
N VAL A 258 12.87 -9.09 9.34
CA VAL A 258 13.59 -7.87 8.95
C VAL A 258 15.02 -7.87 9.51
N THR A 259 15.20 -8.26 10.77
CA THR A 259 16.54 -8.35 11.39
C THR A 259 17.40 -9.48 10.85
N SER A 260 16.79 -10.54 10.29
CA SER A 260 17.53 -11.63 9.64
C SER A 260 17.99 -11.31 8.21
N VAL A 261 17.41 -10.28 7.57
CA VAL A 261 17.78 -9.90 6.21
C VAL A 261 19.16 -9.23 6.24
N PRO A 262 20.14 -9.70 5.45
CA PRO A 262 21.45 -9.08 5.41
C PRO A 262 21.34 -7.61 5.01
N THR A 263 21.93 -6.71 5.79
CA THR A 263 22.04 -5.30 5.42
C THR A 263 22.98 -5.19 4.22
N SER A 264 22.43 -5.07 3.02
CA SER A 264 23.23 -5.00 1.79
C SER A 264 23.87 -3.62 1.60
N VAL A 265 24.57 -3.07 2.60
CA VAL A 265 25.50 -1.92 2.49
C VAL A 265 26.49 -1.95 3.68
N GLN A 266 27.43 -2.89 3.72
CA GLN A 266 28.71 -2.69 4.43
C GLN A 266 29.83 -3.64 3.97
N SER A 267 29.48 -4.82 3.46
CA SER A 267 30.49 -5.86 3.17
C SER A 267 31.20 -5.75 1.82
N GLN A 268 30.80 -4.86 0.91
CA GLN A 268 31.50 -4.68 -0.37
C GLN A 268 32.55 -3.56 -0.33
N HIS A 269 32.36 -2.53 0.49
CA HIS A 269 33.32 -1.42 0.60
C HIS A 269 34.48 -1.72 1.57
N ILE A 270 34.26 -2.59 2.57
CA ILE A 270 35.30 -2.98 3.54
C ILE A 270 36.24 -4.04 2.93
N ASN A 271 35.70 -5.02 2.19
CA ASN A 271 36.52 -6.10 1.61
C ASN A 271 37.43 -5.60 0.47
N GLN A 272 37.02 -4.58 -0.27
CA GLN A 272 37.84 -4.02 -1.35
C GLN A 272 39.02 -3.17 -0.83
N PHE A 273 38.85 -2.50 0.32
CA PHE A 273 39.93 -1.77 0.97
C PHE A 273 40.93 -2.68 1.68
N SER A 274 40.49 -3.81 2.23
CA SER A 274 41.40 -4.78 2.87
C SER A 274 42.25 -5.57 1.85
N GLU A 275 41.72 -5.86 0.66
CA GLU A 275 42.49 -6.57 -0.38
C GLU A 275 43.54 -5.67 -1.06
N GLN A 276 43.27 -4.36 -1.20
CA GLN A 276 44.24 -3.42 -1.75
C GLN A 276 45.36 -3.05 -0.76
N ALA A 277 45.08 -3.06 0.54
CA ALA A 277 46.09 -2.82 1.58
C ALA A 277 47.06 -4.02 1.76
N ALA A 278 46.57 -5.26 1.59
CA ALA A 278 47.40 -6.46 1.71
C ALA A 278 48.24 -6.78 0.46
N ALA A 279 48.02 -6.08 -0.65
CA ALA A 279 48.79 -6.24 -1.89
C ALA A 279 49.94 -5.23 -2.04
N GLN A 280 50.20 -4.42 -1.01
CA GLN A 280 51.26 -3.39 -0.99
C GLN A 280 52.32 -3.59 0.11
N GLU A 281 52.31 -4.72 0.83
CA GLU A 281 53.41 -5.21 1.68
C GLU A 281 54.12 -6.40 1.02
#